data_AF-X1BMG7-F1
#
_entry.id   AF-X1BMG7-F1
#
_cell.length_a   1.000
_cell.length_b   1.000
_cell.length_c   1.000
_cell.angle_alpha   90.00
_cell.angle_beta   90.00
_cell.angle_gamma   90.00
#
_symmetry.space_group_name_H-M   'P 1'
#
loop_
_entity.id
_entity.type
_entity.pdbx_description
1 polymer ?
#
loop_
_entity_poly.entity_id
_entity_poly.type
_entity_poly.pdbx_seq_one_letter_code
_entity_poly.pdbx_strand_id
1 'polypeptide(L)'
;MSAQPLRSQAWHQVGIHFTLIRFEDNVSQNELLNKINEINNNKNIDGMIVQLPLPKQIDEQKVIESIDPEKDVDGFHPVNVGRMVIGIPAYIPATPAGIMELI
;
A
#
# COMPACT_ATOMS: atom_id res chain seq x y z
N MET A 1 -13.01 -11.82 -5.35
CA MET A 1 -12.71 -12.00 -3.92
C MET A 1 -11.61 -11.00 -3.56
N SER A 2 -11.83 -10.11 -2.59
CA SER A 2 -10.77 -9.21 -2.12
C SER A 2 -9.77 -10.00 -1.25
N ALA A 3 -8.47 -9.69 -1.36
CA ALA A 3 -7.41 -10.38 -0.60
C ALA A 3 -7.36 -10.00 0.89
N GLN A 4 -8.21 -9.05 1.31
CA GLN A 4 -8.24 -8.48 2.67
C GLN A 4 -8.39 -9.53 3.79
N PRO A 5 -9.28 -10.54 3.71
CA PRO A 5 -9.43 -11.52 4.79
C PRO A 5 -8.17 -12.37 4.98
N LEU A 6 -7.51 -12.76 3.89
CA LEU A 6 -6.28 -13.56 3.95
C LEU A 6 -5.13 -12.77 4.60
N ARG A 7 -4.97 -11.49 4.23
CA ARG A 7 -3.95 -10.61 4.81
C ARG A 7 -4.14 -10.42 6.31
N SER A 8 -5.38 -10.20 6.76
CA SER A 8 -5.68 -10.01 8.19
C SER A 8 -5.29 -11.21 9.06
N GLN A 9 -5.51 -12.44 8.55
CA GLN A 9 -5.12 -13.66 9.26
C GLN A 9 -3.60 -13.80 9.33
N ALA A 10 -2.90 -13.56 8.22
CA ALA A 10 -1.44 -13.62 8.17
C ALA A 10 -0.81 -12.63 9.15
N TRP A 11 -1.28 -11.38 9.18
CA TRP A 11 -0.78 -10.36 10.11
C TRP A 11 -0.99 -10.73 11.57
N HIS A 12 -2.15 -11.29 11.91
CA HIS A 12 -2.41 -11.78 13.26
C HIS A 12 -1.45 -12.91 13.65
N GLN A 13 -1.16 -13.85 12.74
CA GLN A 13 -0.24 -14.96 13.00
C GLN A 13 1.20 -14.52 13.27
N VAL A 14 1.64 -13.41 12.67
CA VAL A 14 3.01 -12.89 12.84
C VAL A 14 3.09 -11.71 13.82
N GLY A 15 2.01 -11.40 14.54
CA GLY A 15 1.99 -10.35 15.57
C GLY A 15 2.01 -8.90 15.03
N ILE A 16 1.60 -8.70 13.78
CA ILE A 16 1.47 -7.36 13.19
C ILE A 16 0.16 -6.72 13.66
N HIS A 17 0.26 -5.53 14.26
CA HIS A 17 -0.88 -4.67 14.53
C HIS A 17 -1.31 -3.98 13.24
N PHE A 18 -2.61 -4.04 12.91
CA PHE A 18 -3.15 -3.36 11.74
C PHE A 18 -4.47 -2.66 12.08
N THR A 19 -4.75 -1.59 11.33
CA THR A 19 -6.06 -0.93 11.33
C THR A 19 -6.63 -1.00 9.93
N LEU A 20 -7.92 -1.33 9.83
CA LEU A 20 -8.62 -1.35 8.55
C LEU A 20 -9.49 -0.10 8.42
N ILE A 21 -9.17 0.73 7.43
CA ILE A 21 -9.98 1.89 7.05
C ILE A 21 -10.80 1.47 5.83
N ARG A 22 -12.13 1.56 5.96
CA ARG A 22 -13.07 1.27 4.87
C ARG A 22 -13.69 2.56 4.38
N PHE A 23 -13.73 2.71 3.06
CA PHE A 23 -14.46 3.74 2.36
C PHE A 23 -15.55 3.08 1.51
N GLU A 24 -16.65 3.79 1.32
CA GLU A 24 -17.67 3.42 0.36
C GLU A 24 -17.22 3.75 -1.07
N ASP A 25 -17.84 3.11 -2.07
CA ASP A 25 -17.46 3.28 -3.48
C ASP A 25 -17.67 4.70 -4.02
N ASN A 26 -18.38 5.55 -3.27
CA ASN A 26 -18.63 6.95 -3.61
C ASN A 26 -17.61 7.93 -2.99
N VAL A 27 -16.59 7.43 -2.28
CA VAL A 27 -15.53 8.27 -1.70
C VAL A 27 -14.90 9.17 -2.78
N SER A 28 -14.65 10.42 -2.42
CA SER A 28 -13.99 11.35 -3.31
C SER A 28 -12.47 11.11 -3.32
N GLN A 29 -11.82 11.39 -4.45
CA GLN A 29 -10.36 11.33 -4.53
C GLN A 29 -9.70 12.22 -3.46
N ASN A 30 -10.24 13.42 -3.22
CA ASN A 30 -9.68 14.35 -2.23
C ASN A 30 -9.77 13.78 -0.81
N GLU A 31 -10.87 13.12 -0.47
CA GLU A 31 -11.03 12.48 0.84
C GLU A 31 -10.03 11.34 1.04
N LEU A 32 -9.83 10.49 0.03
CA LEU A 32 -8.83 9.43 0.06
C LEU A 32 -7.41 9.99 0.21
N LEU A 33 -7.05 11.01 -0.59
CA LEU A 33 -5.74 11.66 -0.52
C LEU A 33 -5.49 12.33 0.83
N ASN A 34 -6.50 12.96 1.42
CA ASN A 34 -6.40 13.54 2.76
C ASN A 34 -6.12 12.46 3.81
N LYS A 35 -6.76 11.29 3.69
CA LYS A 35 -6.50 10.18 4.61
C LYS A 35 -5.09 9.62 4.44
N ILE A 36 -4.61 9.47 3.21
CA ILE A 36 -3.23 9.04 2.94
C ILE A 36 -2.25 10.04 3.56
N ASN A 37 -2.48 11.34 3.39
CA ASN A 37 -1.64 12.37 3.98
C ASN A 37 -1.64 12.32 5.53
N GLU A 38 -2.79 12.06 6.16
CA GLU A 38 -2.86 11.84 7.61
C GLU A 38 -1.96 10.66 8.04
N ILE A 39 -2.02 9.54 7.31
CA ILE A 39 -1.24 8.33 7.61
C ILE A 39 0.25 8.55 7.33
N ASN A 40 0.62 9.23 6.24
CA ASN A 40 2.00 9.61 5.94
C ASN A 40 2.62 10.39 7.11
N ASN A 41 1.87 11.32 7.72
CA ASN A 41 2.36 12.13 8.82
C ASN A 41 2.28 11.45 10.20
N ASN A 42 1.64 10.28 10.31
CA ASN A 42 1.53 9.56 11.58
C ASN A 42 2.77 8.71 11.87
N LYS A 43 3.57 9.12 12.86
CA LYS A 43 4.81 8.42 13.26
C LYS A 43 4.59 7.05 13.92
N ASN A 44 3.36 6.73 14.32
CA ASN A 44 3.02 5.45 14.92
C ASN A 44 2.58 4.39 13.87
N ILE A 45 2.63 4.73 12.58
CA ILE A 45 2.28 3.84 11.48
C ILE A 45 3.51 3.63 10.62
N ASP A 46 3.98 2.39 10.57
CA ASP A 46 5.19 1.98 9.83
C ASP A 46 4.93 1.80 8.33
N GLY A 47 3.68 1.56 7.92
CA GLY A 47 3.36 1.29 6.54
C GLY A 47 1.87 1.28 6.26
N MET A 48 1.51 1.43 4.98
CA MET A 48 0.14 1.35 4.51
C MET A 48 0.03 0.56 3.21
N ILE A 49 -1.17 0.10 2.96
CA ILE A 49 -1.57 -0.65 1.77
C ILE A 49 -2.86 -0.03 1.26
N VAL A 50 -2.91 0.24 -0.04
CA VAL A 50 -4.14 0.70 -0.70
C VAL A 50 -4.62 -0.42 -1.62
N GLN A 51 -5.82 -0.93 -1.35
CA GLN A 51 -6.38 -2.02 -2.14
C GLN A 51 -6.77 -1.54 -3.54
N LEU A 52 -6.11 -2.06 -4.56
CA LEU A 52 -6.46 -1.89 -5.98
C LEU A 52 -7.40 -3.02 -6.45
N PRO A 53 -8.22 -2.80 -7.51
CA PRO A 53 -8.41 -1.53 -8.20
C PRO A 53 -9.27 -0.54 -7.38
N LEU A 54 -9.12 0.75 -7.66
CA LEU A 54 -9.94 1.81 -7.05
C LEU A 54 -11.22 2.08 -7.85
N PRO A 55 -12.23 2.74 -7.24
CA PRO A 55 -13.37 3.27 -7.96
C PRO A 55 -12.95 4.14 -9.16
N LYS A 56 -13.70 4.05 -10.28
CA LYS A 56 -13.32 4.66 -11.57
C LYS A 56 -13.11 6.19 -11.53
N GLN A 57 -13.73 6.86 -10.56
CA GLN A 57 -13.59 8.31 -10.38
C GLN A 57 -12.27 8.72 -9.70
N ILE A 58 -11.46 7.76 -9.24
CA ILE A 58 -10.21 8.01 -8.54
C ILE A 58 -9.04 7.66 -9.46
N ASP A 59 -8.10 8.60 -9.56
CA ASP A 59 -6.84 8.40 -10.26
C ASP A 59 -5.88 7.55 -9.40
N GLU A 60 -5.74 6.27 -9.76
CA GLU A 60 -4.87 5.31 -9.07
C GLU A 60 -3.41 5.78 -9.01
N GLN A 61 -2.90 6.40 -10.08
CA GLN A 61 -1.52 6.86 -10.13
C GLN A 61 -1.29 7.98 -9.13
N LYS A 62 -2.21 8.95 -9.02
CA LYS A 62 -2.13 10.00 -8.00
C LYS A 62 -2.18 9.44 -6.58
N VAL A 63 -2.96 8.40 -6.36
CA VAL A 63 -3.03 7.72 -5.05
C VAL A 63 -1.69 7.07 -4.73
N ILE A 64 -1.13 6.28 -5.66
CA ILE A 64 0.17 5.63 -5.49
C ILE A 64 1.29 6.65 -5.23
N GLU A 65 1.36 7.72 -6.02
CA GLU A 65 2.36 8.78 -5.87
C GLU A 65 2.20 9.60 -4.59
N SER A 66 1.00 9.61 -3.99
CA SER A 66 0.76 10.32 -2.72
C SER A 66 1.23 9.56 -1.48
N ILE A 67 1.50 8.26 -1.58
CA ILE A 67 1.99 7.44 -0.47
C ILE A 67 3.47 7.76 -0.24
N ASP A 68 3.88 7.99 1.01
CA ASP A 68 5.29 8.12 1.37
C ASP A 68 6.06 6.85 0.97
N PRO A 69 7.14 6.93 0.17
CA PRO A 69 7.94 5.76 -0.20
C PRO A 69 8.41 4.91 0.97
N GLU A 70 8.63 5.50 2.15
CA GLU A 70 9.04 4.77 3.37
C GLU A 70 7.89 4.01 4.03
N LYS A 71 6.64 4.27 3.62
CA LYS A 71 5.43 3.60 4.11
C LYS A 71 4.70 2.79 3.04
N ASP A 72 5.24 2.73 1.83
CA ASP A 72 4.66 2.04 0.69
C ASP A 72 4.95 0.53 0.75
N VAL A 73 4.14 -0.20 1.52
CA VAL A 73 4.29 -1.65 1.72
C VAL A 73 3.99 -2.45 0.44
N ASP A 74 3.17 -1.90 -0.47
CA ASP A 74 2.90 -2.52 -1.77
C ASP A 74 4.04 -2.32 -2.78
N GLY A 75 4.98 -1.39 -2.54
CA GLY A 75 6.17 -1.16 -3.36
C GLY A 75 5.88 -0.55 -4.73
N PHE A 76 4.71 0.09 -4.90
CA PHE A 76 4.26 0.64 -6.19
C PHE A 76 4.69 2.09 -6.42
N HIS A 77 5.11 2.80 -5.38
CA HIS A 77 5.55 4.18 -5.52
C HIS A 77 6.75 4.25 -6.50
N PRO A 78 6.78 5.18 -7.48
CA PRO A 78 7.82 5.22 -8.51
C PRO A 78 9.26 5.26 -7.98
N VAL A 79 9.51 5.92 -6.85
CA VAL A 79 10.78 5.89 -6.10
C VAL A 79 11.18 4.47 -5.68
N ASN A 80 10.27 3.67 -5.14
CA ASN A 80 10.55 2.30 -4.73
C ASN A 80 10.80 1.39 -5.94
N VAL A 81 9.98 1.52 -6.98
CA VAL A 81 10.20 0.83 -8.26
C VAL A 81 11.56 1.20 -8.86
N GLY A 82 11.89 2.49 -8.89
CA GLY A 82 13.18 2.99 -9.38
C GLY A 82 14.36 2.44 -8.58
N ARG A 83 14.29 2.49 -7.24
CA ARG A 83 15.30 1.92 -6.34
C ARG A 83 15.48 0.42 -6.57
N MET A 84 14.39 -0.33 -6.71
CA MET A 84 14.41 -1.76 -7.02
C MET A 84 15.16 -2.03 -8.34
N VAL A 85 14.83 -1.30 -9.41
CA VAL A 85 15.45 -1.48 -10.73
C VAL A 85 16.97 -1.27 -10.70
N ILE A 86 17.46 -0.36 -9.86
CA ILE A 86 18.90 -0.05 -9.73
C ILE A 86 19.59 -0.79 -8.58
N GLY A 87 18.91 -1.69 -7.89
CA GLY A 87 19.48 -2.51 -6.82
C GLY A 87 19.73 -1.78 -5.49
N ILE A 88 19.00 -0.68 -5.24
CA ILE A 88 19.02 0.05 -3.96
C ILE A 88 17.92 -0.49 -3.04
N PRO A 89 18.13 -0.55 -1.71
CA PRO A 89 17.10 -0.97 -0.77
C PRO A 89 15.79 -0.18 -0.93
N ALA A 90 14.68 -0.90 -1.03
CA ALA A 90 13.33 -0.36 -1.16
C ALA A 90 12.28 -1.40 -0.74
N TYR A 91 11.04 -0.95 -0.54
CA TYR A 91 9.90 -1.84 -0.54
C TYR A 91 9.71 -2.41 -1.94
N ILE A 92 9.61 -3.75 -2.04
CA ILE A 92 9.48 -4.47 -3.30
C ILE A 92 8.06 -5.02 -3.38
N PRO A 93 7.39 -4.97 -4.54
CA PRO A 93 6.06 -5.53 -4.68
C PRO A 93 6.00 -7.00 -4.28
N ALA A 94 5.08 -7.33 -3.38
CA ALA A 94 5.03 -8.65 -2.75
C ALA A 94 4.81 -9.80 -3.75
N THR A 95 4.07 -9.57 -4.85
CA THR A 95 3.79 -10.61 -5.85
C THR A 95 5.04 -11.03 -6.64
N PRO A 96 5.79 -10.14 -7.31
CA PRO A 96 7.04 -10.54 -7.97
C PRO A 96 8.08 -11.05 -6.96
N ALA A 97 8.17 -10.46 -5.76
CA ALA A 97 9.05 -10.98 -4.71
C ALA A 97 8.71 -12.43 -4.34
N GLY A 98 7.41 -12.74 -4.16
CA GLY A 98 6.95 -14.10 -3.88
C GLY A 98 7.22 -15.08 -5.01
N ILE A 99 7.18 -14.65 -6.27
CA ILE A 99 7.58 -15.50 -7.42
C ILE A 99 9.07 -15.81 -7.35
N MET A 100 9.92 -14.82 -7.04
CA MET A 100 11.37 -15.01 -6.93
C MET A 100 11.75 -15.97 -5.81
N GLU A 101 11.03 -15.97 -4.69
CA GLU A 101 11.26 -16.89 -3.56
C GLU A 101 10.92 -18.35 -3.90
N LEU A 102 10.06 -18.58 -4.89
CA LEU A 102 9.66 -19.92 -5.33
C LEU A 102 10.63 -20.54 -6.36
N ILE A 103 11.61 -19.77 -6.85
CA ILE A 103 12.61 -20.18 -7.86
C ILE A 103 13.88 -20.65 -7.16
#